data_AF-A0A180EZM4-F1
#
_entry.id   AF-A0A180EZM4-F1
#
_cell.length_a   1.000
_cell.length_b   1.000
_cell.length_c   1.000
_cell.angle_alpha   90.00
_cell.angle_beta   90.00
_cell.angle_gamma   90.00
#
_symmetry.space_group_name_H-M   'P 1'
#
loop_
_entity.id
_entity.type
_entity.pdbx_description
1 polymer ?
#
loop_
_entity_poly.entity_id
_entity_poly.type
_entity_poly.pdbx_seq_one_letter_code
_entity_poly.pdbx_strand_id
1 'polypeptide(L)'
;MANFSIIALKVLQGNSPNIQKILKEDWYLFNQSYKVEKDVLKKNKNYPLKDDFFSMNISISAIVGKNGSGKDSILEIVYRMINNFSFILLKEQQKNGAFIEDIYADLYFVIDNELVTLHCRGNFVGFKNKADEYGFDLCNDKNSIPPEFKSYKIVNGITKKESIEIAKTFFYTIVTNYSLQAFLDTDYSDERSRRFDKKTGEYKYDPAASWINNLFHKNDGYMTPIVLNPYREKDDEKKEQILKLSTEQHLTKQRITEILIESKNSNKQFIDDYQLNSIDYRYDPEKILRKFPDYESPNNLRSDFIKAWNHVDNPETYTSIILKGFGYEDTTLSDNAQDYITDAYIYLVYKTLHIASIYPSYDQYRKLAKEGDFKTEVKDGEKETLESLVKAILKDKSHITLRISQTLNFIEKYDLQKLKEFKNKEFDFTYENYISTFKSKKNIKRAI
;
A
#
# COMPACT_ATOMS: atom_id res chain seq x y z
N MET A 1 15.54 -5.89 18.72
CA MET A 1 14.22 -5.67 19.36
C MET A 1 14.01 -4.18 19.22
N ALA A 2 13.13 -3.78 18.31
CA ALA A 2 13.20 -2.47 17.69
C ALA A 2 12.68 -1.36 18.62
N ASN A 3 13.60 -0.76 19.38
CA ASN A 3 13.40 0.57 19.93
C ASN A 3 13.35 1.57 18.75
N PHE A 4 12.22 2.25 18.56
CA PHE A 4 12.03 3.25 17.51
C PHE A 4 11.65 4.60 18.10
N SER A 5 12.31 5.66 17.64
CA SER A 5 11.88 7.03 17.92
C SER A 5 12.40 8.00 16.88
N ILE A 6 11.54 8.90 16.41
CA ILE A 6 11.98 10.09 15.67
C ILE A 6 12.56 11.07 16.69
N ILE A 7 13.76 11.59 16.44
CA ILE A 7 14.54 12.38 17.40
C ILE A 7 14.49 13.86 17.09
N ALA A 8 14.84 14.24 15.87
CA ALA A 8 14.97 15.64 15.49
C ALA A 8 14.81 15.86 13.99
N LEU A 9 14.38 17.07 13.63
CA LEU A 9 14.51 17.64 12.30
C LEU A 9 15.43 18.86 12.41
N LYS A 10 16.46 18.95 11.57
CA LYS A 10 17.26 20.17 11.39
C LYS A 10 16.86 20.80 10.08
N VAL A 11 16.26 21.98 10.11
CA VAL A 11 15.98 22.77 8.90
C VAL A 11 17.21 23.60 8.58
N LEU A 12 17.64 23.56 7.33
CA LEU A 12 18.85 24.22 6.86
C LEU A 12 18.51 25.36 5.89
N GLN A 13 19.50 26.20 5.65
CA GLN A 13 19.43 27.21 4.59
C GLN A 13 19.33 26.53 3.21
N GLY A 14 18.52 27.11 2.32
CA GLY A 14 18.41 26.69 0.91
C GLY A 14 17.04 26.13 0.52
N ASN A 15 16.15 25.86 1.49
CA ASN A 15 14.78 25.47 1.18
C ASN A 15 14.07 26.58 0.38
N SER A 16 13.20 26.19 -0.56
CA SER A 16 12.34 27.16 -1.23
C SER A 16 11.31 27.76 -0.24
N PRO A 17 10.84 29.00 -0.43
CA PRO A 17 9.91 29.65 0.50
C PRO A 17 8.59 28.88 0.72
N ASN A 18 8.07 28.22 -0.31
CA ASN A 18 6.86 27.39 -0.23
C ASN A 18 7.06 26.07 0.55
N ILE A 19 8.30 25.56 0.63
CA ILE A 19 8.66 24.38 1.44
C ILE A 19 8.96 24.78 2.88
N GLN A 20 9.80 25.80 3.09
CA GLN A 20 10.20 26.25 4.43
C GLN A 20 9.03 26.91 5.18
N LYS A 21 8.16 27.62 4.45
CA LYS A 21 7.03 28.39 4.98
C LYS A 21 7.51 29.34 6.08
N ILE A 22 7.12 29.07 7.33
CA ILE A 22 7.44 29.89 8.49
C ILE A 22 8.54 29.29 9.38
N LEU A 23 9.09 28.14 9.00
CA LEU A 23 10.11 27.48 9.80
C LEU A 23 11.41 28.27 9.75
N LYS A 24 12.05 28.38 10.91
CA LYS A 24 13.41 28.88 11.04
C LYS A 24 14.41 27.77 10.71
N GLU A 25 15.56 28.19 10.24
CA GLU A 25 16.76 27.35 10.04
C GLU A 25 17.32 26.96 11.41
N ASP A 26 16.75 25.92 12.02
CA ASP A 26 17.09 25.51 13.39
C ASP A 26 16.76 24.02 13.62
N TRP A 27 17.12 23.54 14.81
CA TRP A 27 16.78 22.24 15.33
C TRP A 27 15.37 22.21 15.94
N TYR A 28 14.58 21.24 15.49
CA TYR A 28 13.28 20.88 16.04
C TYR A 28 13.39 19.50 16.67
N LEU A 29 13.52 19.44 17.99
CA LEU A 29 13.61 18.19 18.75
C LEU A 29 12.22 17.64 19.06
N PHE A 30 11.98 16.36 18.75
CA PHE A 30 10.71 15.68 19.03
C PHE A 30 10.66 15.02 20.40
N ASN A 31 11.82 14.78 21.01
CA ASN A 31 11.95 14.27 22.37
C ASN A 31 13.29 14.72 22.99
N GLN A 32 13.50 14.37 24.27
CA GLN A 32 14.67 14.77 25.05
C GLN A 32 15.72 13.65 25.19
N SER A 33 15.58 12.54 24.48
CA SER A 33 16.55 11.43 24.51
C SER A 33 17.89 11.82 23.86
N TYR A 34 17.88 12.89 23.06
CA TYR A 34 19.05 13.59 22.56
C TYR A 34 18.94 15.09 22.86
N LYS A 35 20.09 15.76 22.86
CA LYS A 35 20.22 17.21 22.98
C LYS A 35 21.22 17.74 21.96
N VAL A 36 21.07 19.00 21.59
CA VAL A 36 22.00 19.69 20.70
C VAL A 36 23.07 20.37 21.54
N GLU A 37 24.34 20.07 21.27
CA GLU A 37 25.49 20.72 21.88
C GLU A 37 26.45 21.18 20.77
N LYS A 38 26.70 22.50 20.69
CA LYS A 38 27.56 23.08 19.64
C LYS A 38 27.16 22.63 18.23
N ASP A 39 25.87 22.69 17.93
CA ASP A 39 25.27 22.27 16.65
C ASP A 39 25.41 20.78 16.31
N VAL A 40 25.71 19.94 17.32
CA VAL A 40 25.82 18.48 17.17
C VAL A 40 24.82 17.78 18.08
N LEU A 41 24.06 16.83 17.52
CA LEU A 41 23.13 16.01 18.26
C LEU A 41 23.88 14.96 19.11
N LYS A 42 23.64 14.93 20.42
CA LYS A 42 24.25 13.98 21.36
C LYS A 42 23.21 13.30 22.23
N LYS A 43 23.45 12.01 22.54
CA LYS A 43 22.58 11.24 23.42
C LYS A 43 22.53 11.89 24.82
N ASN A 44 21.32 12.13 25.32
CA ASN A 44 21.10 12.69 26.64
C ASN A 44 21.13 11.57 27.68
N LYS A 45 22.25 11.46 28.41
CA LYS A 45 22.41 10.47 29.48
C LYS A 45 21.45 10.66 30.67
N ASN A 46 20.87 11.86 30.81
CA ASN A 46 19.97 12.22 31.89
C ASN A 46 18.50 12.18 31.44
N TYR A 47 18.18 11.50 30.34
CA TYR A 47 16.82 11.35 29.88
C TYR A 47 16.00 10.54 30.90
N PRO A 48 14.90 11.09 31.47
CA PRO A 48 14.24 10.49 32.63
C PRO A 48 13.33 9.30 32.27
N LEU A 49 12.91 9.18 31.00
CA LEU A 49 12.02 8.11 30.56
C LEU A 49 12.83 6.89 30.18
N LYS A 50 12.43 5.72 30.71
CA LYS A 50 12.94 4.43 30.26
C LYS A 50 12.41 4.11 28.86
N ASP A 51 13.13 3.26 28.13
CA ASP A 51 12.78 2.85 26.77
C ASP A 51 11.40 2.16 26.68
N ASP A 52 10.91 1.58 27.79
CA ASP A 52 9.63 0.87 27.89
C ASP A 52 8.53 1.65 28.63
N PHE A 53 8.70 2.96 28.83
CA PHE A 53 7.79 3.78 29.63
C PHE A 53 6.31 3.68 29.18
N PHE A 54 6.05 3.70 27.87
CA PHE A 54 4.69 3.55 27.33
C PHE A 54 4.31 2.08 27.10
N SER A 55 5.26 1.29 26.61
CA SER A 55 5.26 -0.17 26.50
C SER A 55 6.52 -0.59 25.74
N MET A 56 6.80 -1.89 25.65
CA MET A 56 7.84 -2.42 24.77
C MET A 56 7.62 -1.98 23.31
N ASN A 57 8.65 -1.39 22.69
CA ASN A 57 8.66 -0.91 21.31
C ASN A 57 7.61 0.18 21.01
N ILE A 58 7.09 0.88 22.02
CA ILE A 58 6.15 1.99 21.83
C ILE A 58 6.81 3.28 22.31
N SER A 59 6.92 4.24 21.39
CA SER A 59 7.29 5.63 21.68
C SER A 59 6.13 6.55 21.32
N ILE A 60 5.84 7.51 22.17
CA ILE A 60 4.80 8.52 21.95
C ILE A 60 5.44 9.90 22.07
N SER A 61 5.11 10.77 21.13
CA SER A 61 5.57 12.17 21.11
C SER A 61 4.43 13.07 20.67
N ALA A 62 4.43 14.32 21.14
CA ALA A 62 3.41 15.31 20.82
C ALA A 62 4.07 16.63 20.42
N ILE A 63 3.59 17.23 19.32
CA ILE A 63 4.01 18.56 18.86
C ILE A 63 2.90 19.53 19.21
N VAL A 64 3.17 20.44 20.16
CA VAL A 64 2.20 21.42 20.65
C VAL A 64 2.73 22.83 20.42
N GLY A 65 1.85 23.73 20.03
CA GLY A 65 2.22 25.10 19.67
C GLY A 65 1.01 25.91 19.24
N LYS A 66 1.15 27.23 19.25
CA LYS A 66 0.09 28.17 18.85
C LYS A 66 -0.32 27.96 17.39
N ASN A 67 -1.51 28.44 17.00
CA ASN A 67 -1.90 28.45 15.59
C ASN A 67 -0.89 29.27 14.78
N GLY A 68 -0.51 28.75 13.61
CA GLY A 68 0.52 29.37 12.78
C GLY A 68 1.94 29.28 13.34
N SER A 69 2.24 28.37 14.28
CA SER A 69 3.61 28.16 14.79
C SER A 69 4.46 27.15 13.97
N GLY A 70 3.91 26.61 12.88
CA GLY A 70 4.66 25.76 11.95
C GLY A 70 4.62 24.26 12.27
N LYS A 71 3.72 23.83 13.16
CA LYS A 71 3.56 22.41 13.54
C LYS A 71 3.40 21.50 12.32
N ASP A 72 2.47 21.86 11.43
CA ASP A 72 2.20 21.10 10.22
C ASP A 72 3.36 21.23 9.22
N SER A 73 3.97 22.41 9.10
CA SER A 73 5.14 22.63 8.25
C SER A 73 6.32 21.72 8.62
N ILE A 74 6.55 21.45 9.91
CA ILE A 74 7.58 20.50 10.37
C ILE A 74 7.28 19.10 9.82
N LEU A 75 6.03 18.64 9.96
CA LEU A 75 5.62 17.32 9.48
C LEU A 75 5.68 17.24 7.95
N GLU A 76 5.29 18.29 7.25
CA GLU A 76 5.36 18.30 5.80
C GLU A 76 6.81 18.18 5.28
N ILE A 77 7.80 18.82 5.91
CA ILE A 77 9.21 18.60 5.54
C ILE A 77 9.59 17.13 5.74
N VAL A 78 9.21 16.53 6.87
CA VAL A 78 9.45 15.10 7.13
C VAL A 78 8.81 14.23 6.05
N TYR A 79 7.57 14.51 5.65
CA TYR A 79 6.88 13.75 4.59
C TYR A 79 7.59 13.88 3.24
N ARG A 80 8.03 15.09 2.88
CA ARG A 80 8.77 15.32 1.63
C ARG A 80 10.12 14.59 1.64
N MET A 81 10.84 14.58 2.76
CA MET A 81 12.11 13.84 2.90
C MET A 81 11.88 12.32 2.74
N ILE A 82 10.85 11.77 3.39
CA ILE A 82 10.48 10.35 3.24
C ILE A 82 10.10 10.04 1.78
N ASN A 83 9.34 10.91 1.12
CA ASN A 83 9.00 10.78 -0.29
C ASN A 83 10.26 10.74 -1.18
N ASN A 84 11.17 11.69 -1.03
CA ASN A 84 12.40 11.74 -1.82
C ASN A 84 13.26 10.50 -1.64
N PHE A 85 13.40 10.05 -0.39
CA PHE A 85 14.11 8.81 -0.09
C PHE A 85 13.44 7.61 -0.75
N SER A 86 12.11 7.50 -0.65
CA SER A 86 11.33 6.46 -1.31
C SER A 86 11.50 6.46 -2.82
N PHE A 87 11.44 7.64 -3.43
CA PHE A 87 11.57 7.79 -4.87
C PHE A 87 12.90 7.23 -5.34
N ILE A 88 14.00 7.56 -4.66
CA ILE A 88 15.33 7.03 -4.99
C ILE A 88 15.36 5.50 -4.91
N LEU A 89 14.79 4.94 -3.85
CA LEU A 89 14.80 3.50 -3.60
C LEU A 89 13.89 2.70 -4.56
N LEU A 90 12.82 3.32 -5.05
CA LEU A 90 11.68 2.63 -5.69
C LEU A 90 11.23 3.21 -7.03
N LYS A 91 11.93 4.19 -7.60
CA LYS A 91 11.58 4.84 -8.89
C LYS A 91 11.33 3.86 -10.04
N GLU A 92 12.05 2.73 -10.05
CA GLU A 92 11.89 1.69 -11.07
C GLU A 92 10.53 1.00 -10.98
N GLN A 93 9.95 0.93 -9.78
CA GLN A 93 8.67 0.27 -9.52
C GLN A 93 7.52 1.28 -9.45
N GLN A 94 7.77 2.53 -9.07
CA GLN A 94 6.77 3.60 -9.04
C GLN A 94 6.33 3.99 -10.46
N LYS A 95 5.04 4.27 -10.65
CA LYS A 95 4.49 4.76 -11.93
C LYS A 95 4.49 6.28 -12.02
N ASN A 96 4.10 6.94 -10.92
CA ASN A 96 3.89 8.40 -10.88
C ASN A 96 4.76 9.11 -9.83
N GLY A 97 5.80 8.43 -9.31
CA GLY A 97 6.69 9.00 -8.31
C GLY A 97 7.28 10.35 -8.72
N ALA A 98 7.43 11.25 -7.76
CA ALA A 98 7.97 12.58 -7.96
C ALA A 98 9.02 12.89 -6.87
N PHE A 99 10.21 13.30 -7.28
CA PHE A 99 11.24 13.82 -6.39
C PHE A 99 11.14 15.34 -6.31
N ILE A 100 11.32 15.90 -5.13
CA ILE A 100 11.23 17.34 -4.86
C ILE A 100 12.65 17.90 -4.71
N GLU A 101 13.05 18.86 -5.55
CA GLU A 101 14.42 19.36 -5.53
C GLU A 101 14.73 20.15 -4.26
N ASP A 102 13.93 21.15 -3.89
CA ASP A 102 14.38 22.24 -3.00
C ASP A 102 14.26 21.98 -1.49
N ILE A 103 14.67 20.79 -1.05
CA ILE A 103 14.65 20.41 0.37
C ILE A 103 16.07 20.40 0.93
N TYR A 104 16.25 21.18 2.00
CA TYR A 104 17.50 21.29 2.74
C TYR A 104 17.21 21.03 4.22
N ALA A 105 17.32 19.76 4.61
CA ALA A 105 17.02 19.34 5.98
C ALA A 105 17.71 18.03 6.32
N ASP A 106 17.86 17.78 7.63
CA ASP A 106 18.34 16.52 8.19
C ASP A 106 17.28 15.93 9.14
N LEU A 107 16.91 14.67 8.93
CA LEU A 107 15.97 13.93 9.77
C LEU A 107 16.73 12.86 10.55
N TYR A 108 16.61 12.93 11.88
CA TYR A 108 17.28 12.03 12.81
C TYR A 108 16.26 11.13 13.49
N PHE A 109 16.52 9.83 13.50
CA PHE A 109 15.67 8.84 14.15
C PHE A 109 16.51 7.67 14.65
N VAL A 110 15.97 6.93 15.62
CA VAL A 110 16.61 5.75 16.20
C VAL A 110 15.82 4.51 15.80
N ILE A 111 16.53 3.47 15.36
CA ILE A 111 16.01 2.11 15.15
C ILE A 111 16.99 1.14 15.80
N ASP A 112 16.50 0.20 16.62
CA ASP A 112 17.31 -0.81 17.32
C ASP A 112 18.50 -0.18 18.10
N ASN A 113 18.25 0.97 18.75
CA ASN A 113 19.23 1.78 19.50
C ASN A 113 20.35 2.42 18.64
N GLU A 114 20.22 2.40 17.32
CA GLU A 114 21.15 3.04 16.40
C GLU A 114 20.58 4.34 15.86
N LEU A 115 21.36 5.42 15.95
CA LEU A 115 20.98 6.70 15.36
C LEU A 115 21.20 6.64 13.85
N VAL A 116 20.14 6.88 13.10
CA VAL A 116 20.12 6.94 11.64
C VAL A 116 19.79 8.37 11.22
N THR A 117 20.41 8.83 10.14
CA THR A 117 20.20 10.17 9.59
C THR A 117 19.85 10.11 8.11
N LEU A 118 18.79 10.82 7.73
CA LEU A 118 18.41 11.08 6.34
C LEU A 118 18.67 12.56 6.04
N HIS A 119 19.40 12.81 4.97
CA HIS A 119 19.82 14.14 4.54
C HIS A 119 19.18 14.48 3.20
N CYS A 120 18.67 15.70 3.06
CA CYS A 120 18.33 16.30 1.77
C CYS A 120 19.14 17.57 1.55
N ARG A 121 19.73 17.71 0.37
CA ARG A 121 20.49 18.88 -0.08
C ARG A 121 20.14 19.18 -1.53
N GLY A 122 18.95 19.70 -1.78
CA GLY A 122 18.55 19.93 -3.15
C GLY A 122 18.35 18.60 -3.90
N ASN A 123 19.11 18.42 -4.96
CA ASN A 123 19.16 17.22 -5.80
C ASN A 123 19.96 16.05 -5.21
N PHE A 124 20.43 16.15 -3.97
CA PHE A 124 21.20 15.12 -3.30
C PHE A 124 20.47 14.58 -2.06
N VAL A 125 20.46 13.26 -1.91
CA VAL A 125 20.00 12.60 -0.69
C VAL A 125 21.12 11.78 -0.09
N GLY A 126 21.40 12.01 1.19
CA GLY A 126 22.34 11.22 1.97
C GLY A 126 21.60 10.34 2.97
N PHE A 127 22.05 9.11 3.16
CA PHE A 127 21.49 8.20 4.16
C PHE A 127 22.63 7.56 4.96
N LYS A 128 22.62 7.78 6.26
CA LYS A 128 23.66 7.30 7.17
C LYS A 128 23.05 6.45 8.27
N ASN A 129 23.46 5.20 8.34
CA ASN A 129 23.25 4.35 9.50
C ASN A 129 24.62 4.02 10.13
N LYS A 130 24.67 3.11 11.10
CA LYS A 130 25.93 2.76 11.76
C LYS A 130 26.89 1.96 10.87
N ALA A 131 26.35 1.15 9.96
CA ALA A 131 27.14 0.26 9.10
C ALA A 131 27.63 0.98 7.84
N ASP A 132 26.81 1.86 7.28
CA ASP A 132 26.97 2.38 5.93
C ASP A 132 26.58 3.85 5.82
N GLU A 133 27.19 4.50 4.83
CA GLU A 133 26.91 5.87 4.40
C GLU A 133 26.64 5.87 2.89
N TYR A 134 25.40 6.13 2.49
CA TYR A 134 24.94 6.13 1.09
C TYR A 134 24.63 7.54 0.60
N GLY A 135 25.16 7.90 -0.57
CA GLY A 135 24.86 9.14 -1.26
C GLY A 135 24.15 8.89 -2.58
N PHE A 136 23.11 9.66 -2.86
CA PHE A 136 22.30 9.56 -4.08
C PHE A 136 22.25 10.93 -4.74
N ASP A 137 22.91 11.03 -5.89
CA ASP A 137 22.92 12.23 -6.72
C ASP A 137 21.95 12.07 -7.90
N LEU A 138 20.99 13.00 -8.04
CA LEU A 138 20.05 12.99 -9.15
C LEU A 138 20.60 13.62 -10.43
N CYS A 139 21.66 14.43 -10.34
CA CYS A 139 22.26 15.08 -11.50
C CYS A 139 23.29 14.18 -12.21
N ASN A 140 23.70 13.08 -11.58
CA ASN A 140 24.83 12.24 -12.01
C ASN A 140 26.10 13.07 -12.30
N ASP A 141 26.25 14.21 -11.62
CA ASP A 141 27.39 15.11 -11.75
C ASP A 141 28.19 15.05 -10.46
N LYS A 142 29.37 14.43 -10.52
CA LYS A 142 30.26 14.30 -9.37
C LYS A 142 30.68 15.65 -8.77
N ASN A 143 30.63 16.74 -9.56
CA ASN A 143 30.92 18.08 -9.07
C ASN A 143 29.74 18.71 -8.30
N SER A 144 28.55 18.14 -8.41
CA SER A 144 27.34 18.56 -7.70
C SER A 144 27.20 17.95 -6.30
N ILE A 145 28.03 16.96 -5.96
CA ILE A 145 28.02 16.30 -4.64
C ILE A 145 28.46 17.32 -3.57
N PRO A 146 27.63 17.61 -2.56
CA PRO A 146 28.00 18.56 -1.52
C PRO A 146 29.26 18.09 -0.77
N PRO A 147 30.19 19.00 -0.40
CA PRO A 147 31.49 18.63 0.15
C PRO A 147 31.44 17.70 1.37
N GLU A 148 30.42 17.82 2.21
CA GLU A 148 30.21 17.01 3.40
C GLU A 148 29.84 15.55 3.11
N PHE A 149 29.45 15.22 1.87
CA PHE A 149 29.10 13.85 1.45
C PHE A 149 30.18 13.17 0.61
N LYS A 150 31.37 13.76 0.45
CA LYS A 150 32.46 13.17 -0.34
C LYS A 150 32.92 11.79 0.15
N SER A 151 32.75 11.48 1.44
CA SER A 151 33.07 10.16 2.01
C SER A 151 32.00 9.11 1.78
N TYR A 152 30.78 9.52 1.41
CA TYR A 152 29.65 8.61 1.26
C TYR A 152 29.85 7.74 0.01
N LYS A 153 29.38 6.49 0.09
CA LYS A 153 29.28 5.61 -1.08
C LYS A 153 28.23 6.18 -2.02
N ILE A 154 28.67 6.82 -3.11
CA ILE A 154 27.77 7.38 -4.12
C ILE A 154 27.21 6.24 -4.99
N VAL A 155 25.89 6.13 -5.01
CA VAL A 155 25.16 5.05 -5.69
C VAL A 155 24.39 5.62 -6.88
N ASN A 156 24.86 5.32 -8.09
CA ASN A 156 24.18 5.65 -9.34
C ASN A 156 23.19 4.54 -9.72
N GLY A 157 22.07 4.48 -9.01
CA GLY A 157 21.06 3.43 -9.13
C GLY A 157 21.28 2.29 -8.14
N ILE A 158 20.19 1.83 -7.52
CA ILE A 158 20.23 0.85 -6.44
C ILE A 158 19.69 -0.49 -6.92
N THR A 159 20.38 -1.58 -6.60
CA THR A 159 19.84 -2.91 -6.88
C THR A 159 18.66 -3.20 -5.94
N LYS A 160 17.75 -4.09 -6.36
CA LYS A 160 16.62 -4.52 -5.48
C LYS A 160 17.11 -5.05 -4.13
N LYS A 161 18.25 -5.75 -4.11
CA LYS A 161 18.83 -6.29 -2.87
C LYS A 161 19.32 -5.17 -1.95
N GLU A 162 20.07 -4.20 -2.47
CA GLU A 162 20.52 -3.05 -1.69
C GLU A 162 19.33 -2.21 -1.20
N SER A 163 18.32 -2.00 -2.04
CA SER A 163 17.09 -1.28 -1.65
C SER A 163 16.39 -1.95 -0.47
N ILE A 164 16.32 -3.29 -0.46
CA ILE A 164 15.80 -4.07 0.67
C ILE A 164 16.65 -3.89 1.94
N GLU A 165 17.98 -3.97 1.84
CA GLU A 165 18.85 -3.80 3.02
C GLU A 165 18.78 -2.39 3.60
N ILE A 166 18.76 -1.36 2.76
CA ILE A 166 18.57 0.02 3.20
C ILE A 166 17.20 0.18 3.87
N ALA A 167 16.13 -0.31 3.23
CA ALA A 167 14.77 -0.20 3.74
C ALA A 167 14.57 -0.88 5.11
N LYS A 168 15.29 -1.97 5.43
CA LYS A 168 15.28 -2.60 6.77
C LYS A 168 15.78 -1.68 7.88
N THR A 169 16.61 -0.69 7.54
CA THR A 169 17.14 0.31 8.47
C THR A 169 16.35 1.62 8.45
N PHE A 170 15.17 1.61 7.84
CA PHE A 170 14.23 2.72 7.80
C PHE A 170 12.90 2.35 8.45
N PHE A 171 11.97 3.30 8.54
CA PHE A 171 10.66 3.11 9.17
C PHE A 171 9.51 3.40 8.20
N TYR A 172 8.37 2.76 8.44
CA TYR A 172 7.14 3.00 7.70
C TYR A 172 6.23 3.95 8.46
N THR A 173 5.63 4.92 7.76
CA THR A 173 4.81 5.97 8.37
C THR A 173 3.35 5.86 7.94
N ILE A 174 2.42 5.89 8.90
CA ILE A 174 0.99 6.04 8.63
C ILE A 174 0.56 7.41 9.12
N VAL A 175 0.15 8.28 8.21
CA VAL A 175 -0.39 9.59 8.52
C VAL A 175 -1.91 9.51 8.52
N THR A 176 -2.54 9.80 9.66
CA THR A 176 -4.00 9.93 9.76
C THR A 176 -4.37 11.40 9.74
N ASN A 177 -4.84 11.87 8.59
CA ASN A 177 -5.17 13.26 8.37
C ASN A 177 -6.64 13.55 8.70
N TYR A 178 -6.88 14.27 9.79
CA TYR A 178 -8.21 14.75 10.17
C TYR A 178 -8.57 16.09 9.52
N SER A 179 -7.61 16.80 8.92
CA SER A 179 -7.87 18.03 8.18
C SER A 179 -8.20 17.69 6.73
N LEU A 180 -9.50 17.54 6.44
CA LEU A 180 -9.97 17.15 5.10
C LEU A 180 -9.51 18.10 3.98
N GLN A 181 -9.27 19.37 4.31
CA GLN A 181 -8.83 20.40 3.37
C GLN A 181 -7.30 20.48 3.22
N ALA A 182 -6.52 19.81 4.09
CA ALA A 182 -5.07 19.80 3.96
C ALA A 182 -4.61 18.82 2.88
N PHE A 183 -3.39 19.04 2.37
CA PHE A 183 -2.69 18.18 1.43
C PHE A 183 -3.37 18.06 0.05
N LEU A 184 -4.01 19.14 -0.42
CA LEU A 184 -4.49 19.19 -1.81
C LEU A 184 -3.27 19.29 -2.73
N ASP A 185 -3.28 18.57 -3.85
CA ASP A 185 -2.13 18.59 -4.77
C ASP A 185 -1.85 19.96 -5.38
N THR A 186 -2.88 20.80 -5.51
CA THR A 186 -2.77 22.20 -5.92
C THR A 186 -1.89 23.03 -4.98
N ASP A 187 -1.84 22.70 -3.69
CA ASP A 187 -1.03 23.41 -2.69
C ASP A 187 0.48 23.24 -2.91
N TYR A 188 0.86 22.28 -3.76
CA TYR A 188 2.25 21.91 -4.07
C TYR A 188 2.60 22.11 -5.55
N SER A 189 1.75 22.81 -6.30
CA SER A 189 1.90 22.99 -7.77
C SER A 189 3.08 23.86 -8.19
N ASP A 190 3.66 24.61 -7.26
CA ASP A 190 4.84 25.45 -7.46
C ASP A 190 6.15 24.75 -7.05
N GLU A 191 6.09 23.50 -6.57
CA GLU A 191 7.27 22.75 -6.17
C GLU A 191 8.02 22.18 -7.38
N ARG A 192 9.33 22.46 -7.45
CA ARG A 192 10.19 21.88 -8.48
C ARG A 192 10.32 20.38 -8.28
N SER A 193 9.69 19.64 -9.20
CA SER A 193 9.61 18.20 -9.14
C SER A 193 10.27 17.53 -10.35
N ARG A 194 10.85 16.34 -10.13
CA ARG A 194 11.38 15.47 -11.17
C ARG A 194 10.69 14.12 -11.20
N ARG A 195 10.51 13.58 -12.41
CA ARG A 195 10.16 12.17 -12.64
C ARG A 195 11.36 11.40 -13.15
N PHE A 196 11.33 10.09 -12.95
CA PHE A 196 12.31 9.17 -13.52
C PHE A 196 11.77 8.57 -14.81
N ASP A 197 12.45 8.83 -15.93
CA ASP A 197 12.13 8.24 -17.21
C ASP A 197 12.80 6.87 -17.34
N LYS A 198 12.02 5.80 -17.21
CA LYS A 198 12.52 4.41 -17.28
C LYS A 198 13.11 4.05 -18.64
N LYS A 199 12.76 4.75 -19.72
CA LYS A 199 13.29 4.47 -21.06
C LYS A 199 14.68 5.06 -21.24
N THR A 200 14.91 6.28 -20.74
CA THR A 200 16.20 6.96 -20.86
C THR A 200 17.11 6.73 -19.65
N GLY A 201 16.56 6.33 -18.51
CA GLY A 201 17.27 6.21 -17.24
C GLY A 201 17.58 7.56 -16.58
N GLU A 202 16.88 8.63 -16.96
CA GLU A 202 17.19 10.00 -16.56
C GLU A 202 16.10 10.62 -15.68
N TYR A 203 16.48 11.62 -14.88
CA TYR A 203 15.55 12.42 -14.08
C TYR A 203 15.16 13.68 -14.85
N LYS A 204 13.89 13.76 -15.24
CA LYS A 204 13.35 14.88 -16.02
C LYS A 204 12.53 15.80 -15.13
N TYR A 205 12.74 17.10 -15.28
CA TYR A 205 11.89 18.11 -14.66
C TYR A 205 10.45 17.94 -15.17
N ASP A 206 9.50 17.91 -14.26
CA ASP A 206 8.08 17.82 -14.56
C ASP A 206 7.28 18.70 -13.59
N PRO A 207 6.83 19.89 -14.03
CA PRO A 207 6.05 20.80 -13.19
C PRO A 207 4.64 20.29 -12.89
N ALA A 208 4.16 19.26 -13.60
CA ALA A 208 2.87 18.62 -13.33
C ALA A 208 3.00 17.41 -12.39
N ALA A 209 4.22 17.03 -11.99
CA ALA A 209 4.44 15.95 -11.06
C ALA A 209 4.09 16.40 -9.63
N SER A 210 3.15 15.69 -9.00
CA SER A 210 2.74 15.94 -7.62
C SER A 210 3.15 14.76 -6.76
N TRP A 211 4.06 15.00 -5.81
CA TRP A 211 4.51 13.97 -4.87
C TRP A 211 3.38 13.53 -3.93
N ILE A 212 2.54 14.48 -3.48
CA ILE A 212 1.51 14.22 -2.47
C ILE A 212 0.43 13.25 -2.99
N ASN A 213 0.09 13.33 -4.28
CA ASN A 213 -0.89 12.43 -4.92
C ASN A 213 -0.46 10.95 -4.81
N ASN A 214 0.85 10.67 -4.88
CA ASN A 214 1.36 9.31 -4.78
C ASN A 214 1.24 8.74 -3.36
N LEU A 215 1.18 9.60 -2.35
CA LEU A 215 1.12 9.17 -0.94
C LEU A 215 -0.31 8.84 -0.50
N PHE A 216 -1.31 9.36 -1.20
CA PHE A 216 -2.72 9.01 -1.01
C PHE A 216 -3.11 7.74 -1.76
N HIS A 217 -2.29 7.21 -2.67
CA HIS A 217 -2.69 6.12 -3.54
C HIS A 217 -2.55 4.74 -2.89
N LYS A 218 -3.61 3.91 -2.92
CA LYS A 218 -3.64 2.60 -2.23
C LYS A 218 -2.63 1.58 -2.75
N ASN A 219 -2.31 1.60 -4.04
CA ASN A 219 -1.38 0.64 -4.63
C ASN A 219 0.09 1.05 -4.47
N ASP A 220 0.36 2.36 -4.43
CA ASP A 220 1.70 2.91 -4.21
C ASP A 220 1.99 3.19 -2.74
N GLY A 221 0.96 3.31 -1.91
CA GLY A 221 1.05 3.56 -0.47
C GLY A 221 1.70 2.41 0.30
N TYR A 222 1.61 1.17 -0.18
CA TYR A 222 2.38 0.05 0.38
C TYR A 222 3.81 -0.03 -0.16
N MET A 223 4.12 0.69 -1.24
CA MET A 223 5.47 0.74 -1.80
C MET A 223 6.28 1.83 -1.13
N THR A 224 5.70 3.01 -0.96
CA THR A 224 6.34 4.16 -0.31
C THR A 224 6.31 3.96 1.22
N PRO A 225 7.40 4.21 1.98
CA PRO A 225 7.44 4.15 3.44
C PRO A 225 6.63 5.24 4.15
N ILE A 226 5.62 5.80 3.48
CA ILE A 226 4.63 6.72 4.02
C ILE A 226 3.32 6.55 3.26
N VAL A 227 2.21 6.50 4.00
CA VAL A 227 0.85 6.53 3.45
C VAL A 227 0.01 7.55 4.19
N LEU A 228 -0.79 8.32 3.44
CA LEU A 228 -1.77 9.26 3.99
C LEU A 228 -3.17 8.65 3.93
N ASN A 229 -3.87 8.70 5.06
CA ASN A 229 -5.27 8.29 5.20
C ASN A 229 -6.13 9.51 5.59
N PRO A 230 -7.37 9.63 5.08
CA PRO A 230 -8.07 8.67 4.21
C PRO A 230 -7.58 8.67 2.75
N TYR A 231 -7.88 7.61 1.99
CA TYR A 231 -7.55 7.51 0.57
C TYR A 231 -8.26 8.61 -0.22
N ARG A 232 -7.54 9.26 -1.14
CA ARG A 232 -8.09 10.23 -2.08
C ARG A 232 -7.81 9.77 -3.50
N GLU A 233 -8.87 9.63 -4.28
CA GLU A 233 -8.77 9.27 -5.69
C GLU A 233 -8.55 10.54 -6.50
N LYS A 234 -7.54 10.56 -7.37
CA LYS A 234 -7.34 11.68 -8.28
C LYS A 234 -8.26 11.50 -9.50
N ASP A 235 -9.08 12.50 -9.78
CA ASP A 235 -9.81 12.65 -11.03
C ASP A 235 -8.95 13.49 -11.97
N ASP A 236 -8.31 12.84 -12.95
CA ASP A 236 -7.41 13.52 -13.88
C ASP A 236 -8.15 14.48 -14.83
N GLU A 237 -9.44 14.23 -15.12
CA GLU A 237 -10.25 15.10 -15.99
C GLU A 237 -10.65 16.39 -15.26
N LYS A 238 -11.14 16.26 -14.03
CA LYS A 238 -11.57 17.40 -13.21
C LYS A 238 -10.41 18.07 -12.47
N LYS A 239 -9.26 17.42 -12.41
CA LYS A 239 -8.10 17.82 -11.58
C LYS A 239 -8.47 17.99 -10.11
N GLU A 240 -9.28 17.06 -9.60
CA GLU A 240 -9.77 17.07 -8.22
C GLU A 240 -9.33 15.82 -7.46
N GLN A 241 -9.21 15.95 -6.14
CA GLN A 241 -9.05 14.81 -5.23
C GLN A 241 -10.40 14.44 -4.62
N ILE A 242 -10.86 13.21 -4.85
CA ILE A 242 -12.17 12.70 -4.41
C ILE A 242 -12.00 11.79 -3.19
N LEU A 243 -12.64 12.17 -2.10
CA LEU A 243 -12.78 11.34 -0.91
C LEU A 243 -14.12 10.57 -0.94
N LYS A 244 -14.05 9.25 -1.16
CA LYS A 244 -15.24 8.38 -1.15
C LYS A 244 -15.58 7.93 0.28
N LEU A 245 -16.43 8.69 0.96
CA LEU A 245 -16.83 8.43 2.35
C LEU A 245 -17.46 7.03 2.56
N SER A 246 -18.21 6.52 1.60
CA SER A 246 -18.79 5.17 1.65
C SER A 246 -17.72 4.08 1.69
N THR A 247 -16.63 4.26 0.94
CA THR A 247 -15.46 3.37 0.97
C THR A 247 -14.76 3.43 2.32
N GLU A 248 -14.50 4.62 2.87
CA GLU A 248 -13.87 4.79 4.18
C GLU A 248 -14.71 4.20 5.32
N GLN A 249 -16.04 4.36 5.26
CA GLN A 249 -16.96 3.74 6.20
C GLN A 249 -16.88 2.21 6.10
N HIS A 250 -16.84 1.66 4.89
CA HIS A 250 -16.74 0.21 4.69
C HIS A 250 -15.42 -0.36 5.24
N LEU A 251 -14.30 0.31 5.00
CA LEU A 251 -12.99 -0.08 5.55
C LEU A 251 -12.95 0.01 7.07
N THR A 252 -13.54 1.06 7.64
CA THR A 252 -13.68 1.22 9.09
C THR A 252 -14.51 0.09 9.69
N LYS A 253 -15.65 -0.29 9.07
CA LYS A 253 -16.45 -1.44 9.50
C LYS A 253 -15.65 -2.75 9.47
N GLN A 254 -14.86 -2.99 8.43
CA GLN A 254 -13.98 -4.17 8.35
C GLN A 254 -12.99 -4.21 9.51
N ARG A 255 -12.27 -3.10 9.78
CA ARG A 255 -11.30 -3.01 10.88
C ARG A 255 -11.93 -3.22 12.25
N ILE A 256 -13.06 -2.55 12.53
CA ILE A 256 -13.81 -2.73 13.79
C ILE A 256 -14.24 -4.19 13.93
N THR A 257 -14.72 -4.82 12.85
CA THR A 257 -15.11 -6.24 12.87
C THR A 257 -13.95 -7.14 13.25
N GLU A 258 -12.78 -6.96 12.64
CA GLU A 258 -11.56 -7.71 12.95
C GLU A 258 -11.13 -7.52 14.41
N ILE A 259 -11.14 -6.28 14.91
CA ILE A 259 -10.78 -5.96 16.28
C ILE A 259 -11.77 -6.60 17.27
N LEU A 260 -13.07 -6.58 16.98
CA LEU A 260 -14.10 -7.19 17.82
C LEU A 260 -14.00 -8.73 17.82
N ILE A 261 -13.64 -9.35 16.70
CA ILE A 261 -13.33 -10.80 16.64
C ILE A 261 -12.13 -11.11 17.53
N GLU A 262 -11.04 -10.34 17.43
CA GLU A 262 -9.84 -10.55 18.26
C GLU A 262 -10.12 -10.30 19.74
N SER A 263 -10.93 -9.28 20.05
CA SER A 263 -11.38 -8.97 21.41
C SER A 263 -12.13 -10.16 22.04
N LYS A 264 -13.07 -10.76 21.30
CA LYS A 264 -13.79 -11.98 21.69
C LYS A 264 -12.86 -13.19 21.85
N ASN A 265 -11.92 -13.39 20.91
CA ASN A 265 -11.01 -14.54 20.92
C ASN A 265 -9.93 -14.49 22.01
N SER A 266 -9.43 -13.29 22.31
CA SER A 266 -8.37 -13.06 23.30
C SER A 266 -8.90 -12.78 24.70
N ASN A 267 -10.23 -12.68 24.86
CA ASN A 267 -10.91 -12.23 26.07
C ASN A 267 -10.36 -10.89 26.59
N LYS A 268 -10.04 -9.98 25.66
CA LYS A 268 -9.55 -8.62 25.95
C LYS A 268 -10.55 -7.62 25.42
N GLN A 269 -11.07 -6.77 26.27
CA GLN A 269 -12.01 -5.74 25.87
C GLN A 269 -11.28 -4.66 25.05
N PHE A 270 -11.85 -4.29 23.90
CA PHE A 270 -11.32 -3.20 23.07
C PHE A 270 -12.02 -1.86 23.36
N ILE A 271 -13.35 -1.89 23.49
CA ILE A 271 -14.16 -0.72 23.85
C ILE A 271 -14.98 -1.11 25.10
N ASP A 272 -14.92 -0.27 26.12
CA ASP A 272 -15.69 -0.44 27.34
C ASP A 272 -17.19 -0.57 27.01
N ASP A 273 -17.84 -1.55 27.62
CA ASP A 273 -19.25 -1.94 27.42
C ASP A 273 -19.69 -2.44 26.03
N TYR A 274 -18.81 -2.52 25.03
CA TYR A 274 -19.14 -3.11 23.72
C TYR A 274 -18.60 -4.54 23.56
N GLN A 275 -19.45 -5.43 23.03
CA GLN A 275 -19.10 -6.80 22.72
C GLN A 275 -19.59 -7.19 21.33
N LEU A 276 -18.90 -8.15 20.71
CA LEU A 276 -19.32 -8.71 19.42
C LEU A 276 -20.57 -9.58 19.59
N ASN A 277 -21.72 -9.11 19.10
CA ASN A 277 -22.97 -9.89 19.08
C ASN A 277 -23.02 -10.89 17.92
N SER A 278 -23.13 -10.39 16.68
CA SER A 278 -23.16 -11.18 15.45
C SER A 278 -22.43 -10.47 14.32
N ILE A 279 -22.00 -11.24 13.31
CA ILE A 279 -21.53 -10.73 12.03
C ILE A 279 -22.32 -11.47 10.95
N ASP A 280 -23.14 -10.72 10.22
CA ASP A 280 -24.05 -11.25 9.23
C ASP A 280 -23.56 -10.88 7.83
N TYR A 281 -23.37 -11.89 6.98
CA TYR A 281 -23.01 -11.72 5.58
C TYR A 281 -24.24 -11.86 4.70
N ARG A 282 -24.42 -10.89 3.79
CA ARG A 282 -25.49 -10.90 2.80
C ARG A 282 -24.93 -10.90 1.40
N TYR A 283 -25.49 -11.74 0.55
CA TYR A 283 -25.15 -11.77 -0.86
C TYR A 283 -25.66 -10.51 -1.57
N ASP A 284 -24.79 -9.90 -2.38
CA ASP A 284 -25.06 -8.66 -3.11
C ASP A 284 -24.51 -8.78 -4.54
N PRO A 285 -25.33 -9.25 -5.51
CA PRO A 285 -24.89 -9.47 -6.89
C PRO A 285 -24.47 -8.18 -7.61
N GLU A 286 -24.99 -7.01 -7.17
CA GLU A 286 -24.63 -5.72 -7.74
C GLU A 286 -23.16 -5.37 -7.52
N LYS A 287 -22.50 -5.93 -6.49
CA LYS A 287 -21.06 -5.72 -6.29
C LYS A 287 -20.21 -6.29 -7.40
N ILE A 288 -20.61 -7.43 -7.96
CA ILE A 288 -19.94 -8.04 -9.11
C ILE A 288 -20.25 -7.23 -10.36
N LEU A 289 -21.52 -6.88 -10.58
CA LEU A 289 -21.92 -6.08 -11.74
C LEU A 289 -21.14 -4.76 -11.85
N ARG A 290 -20.92 -4.05 -10.74
CA ARG A 290 -20.10 -2.81 -10.69
C ARG A 290 -18.65 -2.98 -11.17
N LYS A 291 -18.15 -4.22 -11.32
CA LYS A 291 -16.81 -4.52 -11.88
C LYS A 291 -16.83 -4.68 -13.40
N PHE A 292 -18.00 -4.80 -14.00
CA PHE A 292 -18.23 -5.02 -15.41
C PHE A 292 -19.24 -3.99 -15.92
N PRO A 293 -18.83 -2.72 -16.11
CA PRO A 293 -19.75 -1.63 -16.46
C PRO A 293 -20.46 -1.82 -17.81
N ASP A 294 -19.93 -2.69 -18.67
CA ASP A 294 -20.52 -3.04 -19.97
C ASP A 294 -21.77 -3.95 -19.86
N TYR A 295 -22.10 -4.41 -18.66
CA TYR A 295 -23.27 -5.27 -18.42
C TYR A 295 -24.36 -4.52 -17.67
N GLU A 296 -25.59 -4.64 -18.16
CA GLU A 296 -26.77 -4.01 -17.55
C GLU A 296 -27.39 -4.84 -16.43
N SER A 297 -27.10 -6.15 -16.37
CA SER A 297 -27.63 -7.04 -15.33
C SER A 297 -26.65 -8.16 -14.95
N PRO A 298 -26.72 -8.69 -13.70
CA PRO A 298 -25.87 -9.80 -13.28
C PRO A 298 -26.15 -11.09 -14.08
N ASN A 299 -27.39 -11.31 -14.52
CA ASN A 299 -27.78 -12.50 -15.28
C ASN A 299 -27.11 -12.54 -16.65
N ASN A 300 -27.04 -11.41 -17.36
CA ASN A 300 -26.35 -11.34 -18.65
C ASN A 300 -24.86 -11.65 -18.48
N LEU A 301 -24.24 -11.10 -17.44
CA LEU A 301 -22.84 -11.35 -17.09
C LEU A 301 -22.59 -12.84 -16.80
N ARG A 302 -23.46 -13.48 -15.99
CA ARG A 302 -23.36 -14.92 -15.68
C ARG A 302 -23.50 -15.78 -16.92
N SER A 303 -24.51 -15.51 -17.76
CA SER A 303 -24.72 -16.24 -19.02
C SER A 303 -23.46 -16.20 -19.89
N ASP A 304 -22.87 -15.02 -20.08
CA ASP A 304 -21.69 -14.89 -20.93
C ASP A 304 -20.43 -15.49 -20.29
N PHE A 305 -20.32 -15.45 -18.95
CA PHE A 305 -19.26 -16.14 -18.22
C PHE A 305 -19.38 -17.66 -18.34
N ILE A 306 -20.59 -18.21 -18.21
CA ILE A 306 -20.86 -19.65 -18.38
C ILE A 306 -20.52 -20.08 -19.80
N LYS A 307 -20.88 -19.29 -20.82
CA LYS A 307 -20.47 -19.55 -22.22
C LYS A 307 -18.94 -19.55 -22.34
N ALA A 308 -18.27 -18.53 -21.81
CA ALA A 308 -16.80 -18.44 -21.85
C ALA A 308 -16.12 -19.63 -21.18
N TRP A 309 -16.67 -20.14 -20.07
CA TRP A 309 -16.19 -21.35 -19.41
C TRP A 309 -16.44 -22.60 -20.26
N ASN A 310 -17.66 -22.78 -20.78
CA ASN A 310 -18.10 -23.97 -21.51
C ASN A 310 -17.53 -24.05 -22.94
N HIS A 311 -16.87 -23.02 -23.46
CA HIS A 311 -16.12 -23.02 -24.73
C HIS A 311 -14.86 -23.93 -24.72
N VAL A 312 -14.82 -24.96 -23.85
CA VAL A 312 -13.71 -25.93 -23.74
C VAL A 312 -13.41 -26.63 -25.07
N ASP A 313 -14.38 -26.73 -25.98
CA ASP A 313 -14.23 -27.47 -27.25
C ASP A 313 -13.68 -26.66 -28.44
N ASN A 314 -13.69 -25.31 -28.40
CA ASN A 314 -12.93 -24.35 -29.21
C ASN A 314 -13.59 -22.95 -29.21
N PRO A 315 -12.80 -21.85 -29.22
CA PRO A 315 -11.42 -21.71 -28.72
C PRO A 315 -11.39 -21.55 -27.18
N GLU A 316 -10.29 -21.97 -26.55
CA GLU A 316 -10.09 -21.73 -25.11
C GLU A 316 -10.14 -20.22 -24.81
N THR A 317 -10.78 -19.86 -23.70
CA THR A 317 -10.92 -18.46 -23.27
C THR A 317 -10.02 -18.18 -22.07
N TYR A 318 -9.83 -16.91 -21.73
CA TYR A 318 -9.12 -16.51 -20.51
C TYR A 318 -9.76 -17.13 -19.26
N THR A 319 -11.09 -17.19 -19.23
CA THR A 319 -11.85 -17.87 -18.17
C THR A 319 -11.46 -19.34 -18.05
N SER A 320 -11.45 -20.08 -19.16
CA SER A 320 -11.17 -21.52 -19.11
C SER A 320 -9.73 -21.81 -18.66
N ILE A 321 -8.74 -21.08 -19.16
CA ILE A 321 -7.34 -21.25 -18.74
C ILE A 321 -7.14 -20.89 -17.26
N ILE A 322 -7.70 -19.76 -16.80
CA ILE A 322 -7.51 -19.31 -15.43
C ILE A 322 -8.15 -20.28 -14.43
N LEU A 323 -9.40 -20.69 -14.67
CA LEU A 323 -10.09 -21.62 -13.77
C LEU A 323 -9.44 -23.00 -13.76
N LYS A 324 -9.01 -23.53 -14.91
CA LYS A 324 -8.20 -24.76 -14.97
C LYS A 324 -6.91 -24.61 -14.16
N GLY A 325 -6.21 -23.48 -14.30
CA GLY A 325 -4.99 -23.18 -13.53
C GLY A 325 -5.19 -23.16 -12.00
N PHE A 326 -6.41 -22.86 -11.53
CA PHE A 326 -6.77 -22.94 -10.10
C PHE A 326 -7.25 -24.34 -9.67
N GLY A 327 -7.31 -25.31 -10.59
CA GLY A 327 -7.73 -26.70 -10.32
C GLY A 327 -9.23 -26.94 -10.46
N TYR A 328 -9.96 -26.08 -11.17
CA TYR A 328 -11.42 -26.19 -11.36
C TYR A 328 -11.79 -26.84 -12.70
N GLU A 329 -10.93 -27.68 -13.26
CA GLU A 329 -11.07 -28.30 -14.58
C GLU A 329 -12.38 -29.10 -14.75
N ASP A 330 -12.82 -29.76 -13.68
CA ASP A 330 -14.03 -30.61 -13.66
C ASP A 330 -15.31 -29.86 -13.24
N THR A 331 -15.24 -28.53 -13.07
CA THR A 331 -16.38 -27.75 -12.58
C THR A 331 -17.45 -27.65 -13.66
N THR A 332 -18.67 -28.10 -13.35
CA THR A 332 -19.82 -27.96 -14.24
C THR A 332 -20.60 -26.69 -13.89
N LEU A 333 -20.30 -25.58 -14.58
CA LEU A 333 -21.13 -24.38 -14.50
C LEU A 333 -22.27 -24.47 -15.52
N SER A 334 -23.50 -24.34 -15.03
CA SER A 334 -24.71 -24.33 -15.87
C SER A 334 -25.60 -23.16 -15.44
N ASP A 335 -26.61 -22.84 -16.24
CA ASP A 335 -27.62 -21.83 -15.87
C ASP A 335 -28.40 -22.20 -14.59
N ASN A 336 -28.33 -23.47 -14.16
CA ASN A 336 -28.91 -23.95 -12.91
C ASN A 336 -27.96 -23.85 -11.70
N ALA A 337 -26.71 -23.42 -11.89
CA ALA A 337 -25.77 -23.18 -10.81
C ALA A 337 -26.30 -22.03 -9.92
N GLN A 338 -25.96 -22.09 -8.63
CA GLN A 338 -26.35 -21.02 -7.71
C GLN A 338 -25.59 -19.73 -8.06
N ASP A 339 -26.34 -18.63 -8.20
CA ASP A 339 -25.83 -17.32 -8.61
C ASP A 339 -24.57 -16.88 -7.84
N TYR A 340 -24.54 -17.09 -6.53
CA TYR A 340 -23.42 -16.70 -5.68
C TYR A 340 -22.13 -17.51 -5.92
N ILE A 341 -22.24 -18.74 -6.41
CA ILE A 341 -21.09 -19.57 -6.81
C ILE A 341 -20.55 -19.09 -8.14
N THR A 342 -21.43 -18.88 -9.13
CA THR A 342 -21.05 -18.33 -10.44
C THR A 342 -20.37 -16.97 -10.27
N ASP A 343 -20.92 -16.11 -9.42
CA ASP A 343 -20.34 -14.80 -9.10
C ASP A 343 -18.97 -14.90 -8.39
N ALA A 344 -18.73 -15.94 -7.59
CA ALA A 344 -17.43 -16.19 -6.99
C ALA A 344 -16.38 -16.58 -8.03
N TYR A 345 -16.74 -17.40 -9.03
CA TYR A 345 -15.86 -17.73 -10.16
C TYR A 345 -15.59 -16.50 -11.05
N ILE A 346 -16.62 -15.71 -11.35
CA ILE A 346 -16.47 -14.43 -12.05
C ILE A 346 -15.48 -13.54 -11.30
N TYR A 347 -15.64 -13.40 -9.98
CA TYR A 347 -14.74 -12.61 -9.16
C TYR A 347 -13.31 -13.16 -9.15
N LEU A 348 -13.12 -14.47 -9.12
CA LEU A 348 -11.81 -15.12 -9.15
C LEU A 348 -11.04 -14.78 -10.44
N VAL A 349 -11.70 -14.88 -11.60
CA VAL A 349 -11.12 -14.52 -12.90
C VAL A 349 -10.86 -13.02 -12.98
N TYR A 350 -11.85 -12.19 -12.63
CA TYR A 350 -11.70 -10.73 -12.59
C TYR A 350 -10.50 -10.32 -11.73
N LYS A 351 -10.42 -10.84 -10.50
CA LYS A 351 -9.41 -10.43 -9.53
C LYS A 351 -8.01 -10.89 -9.96
N THR A 352 -7.91 -12.02 -10.64
CA THR A 352 -6.66 -12.52 -11.24
C THR A 352 -6.12 -11.55 -12.28
N LEU A 353 -6.95 -11.16 -13.26
CA LEU A 353 -6.59 -10.19 -14.29
C LEU A 353 -6.33 -8.80 -13.69
N HIS A 354 -7.16 -8.35 -12.76
CA HIS A 354 -6.98 -7.06 -12.09
C HIS A 354 -5.68 -6.99 -11.28
N ILE A 355 -5.25 -8.07 -10.61
CA ILE A 355 -3.94 -8.09 -9.92
C ILE A 355 -2.80 -7.83 -10.93
N ALA A 356 -2.84 -8.53 -12.07
CA ALA A 356 -1.84 -8.35 -13.12
C ALA A 356 -1.89 -6.96 -13.79
N SER A 357 -3.05 -6.31 -13.81
CA SER A 357 -3.23 -4.99 -14.42
C SER A 357 -2.65 -3.86 -13.55
N ILE A 358 -2.78 -3.97 -12.23
CA ILE A 358 -2.46 -2.88 -11.29
C ILE A 358 -1.10 -3.00 -10.61
N TYR A 359 -0.67 -4.20 -10.21
CA TYR A 359 0.48 -4.37 -9.31
C TYR A 359 1.81 -4.47 -10.08
N PRO A 360 2.82 -3.63 -9.77
CA PRO A 360 4.12 -3.67 -10.45
C PRO A 360 4.86 -5.01 -10.38
N SER A 361 4.63 -5.82 -9.33
CA SER A 361 5.22 -7.16 -9.22
C SER A 361 4.73 -8.15 -10.28
N TYR A 362 3.63 -7.83 -10.97
CA TYR A 362 3.01 -8.64 -12.01
C TYR A 362 3.11 -7.98 -13.40
N ASP A 363 3.95 -6.95 -13.57
CA ASP A 363 4.00 -6.14 -14.81
C ASP A 363 4.31 -6.98 -16.07
N GLN A 364 5.03 -8.10 -15.92
CA GLN A 364 5.28 -9.04 -17.03
C GLN A 364 4.01 -9.65 -17.64
N TYR A 365 2.92 -9.75 -16.88
CA TYR A 365 1.63 -10.28 -17.32
C TYR A 365 0.67 -9.19 -17.81
N ARG A 366 1.03 -7.91 -17.65
CA ARG A 366 0.13 -6.78 -17.81
C ARG A 366 -0.47 -6.63 -19.20
N LYS A 367 0.23 -7.11 -20.23
CA LYS A 367 -0.26 -7.09 -21.62
C LYS A 367 -1.54 -7.90 -21.82
N LEU A 368 -1.73 -8.98 -21.04
CA LEU A 368 -2.91 -9.85 -21.08
C LEU A 368 -3.96 -9.46 -20.03
N ALA A 369 -3.65 -8.49 -19.17
CA ALA A 369 -4.39 -8.20 -17.96
C ALA A 369 -5.35 -7.02 -18.13
N LYS A 370 -6.27 -7.11 -19.10
CA LYS A 370 -7.35 -6.12 -19.22
C LYS A 370 -8.49 -6.50 -18.28
N GLU A 371 -8.93 -5.56 -17.45
CA GLU A 371 -10.08 -5.78 -16.58
C GLU A 371 -11.33 -6.05 -17.42
N GLY A 372 -12.13 -7.03 -17.01
CA GLY A 372 -13.33 -7.42 -17.76
C GLY A 372 -13.07 -8.38 -18.93
N ASP A 373 -11.81 -8.69 -19.24
CA ASP A 373 -11.43 -9.47 -20.43
C ASP A 373 -11.51 -11.00 -20.22
N PHE A 374 -12.61 -11.46 -19.62
CA PHE A 374 -12.77 -12.87 -19.25
C PHE A 374 -13.16 -13.76 -20.44
N LYS A 375 -13.75 -13.18 -21.49
CA LYS A 375 -14.29 -13.89 -22.67
C LYS A 375 -13.33 -13.94 -23.86
N THR A 376 -12.16 -13.29 -23.78
CA THR A 376 -11.21 -13.28 -24.88
C THR A 376 -10.68 -14.67 -25.16
N GLU A 377 -10.67 -15.03 -26.44
CA GLU A 377 -10.07 -16.24 -26.97
C GLU A 377 -8.55 -16.16 -26.83
N VAL A 378 -7.96 -17.24 -26.34
CA VAL A 378 -6.53 -17.36 -26.09
C VAL A 378 -5.79 -17.54 -27.39
N LYS A 379 -4.79 -16.69 -27.63
CA LYS A 379 -3.88 -16.82 -28.78
C LYS A 379 -2.62 -17.61 -28.43
N ASP A 380 -1.89 -18.03 -29.46
CA ASP A 380 -0.59 -18.71 -29.30
C ASP A 380 0.36 -17.92 -28.38
N GLY A 381 0.88 -18.57 -27.34
CA GLY A 381 1.77 -17.97 -26.33
C GLY A 381 1.07 -17.25 -25.16
N GLU A 382 -0.22 -16.91 -25.29
CA GLU A 382 -1.00 -16.29 -24.20
C GLU A 382 -1.36 -17.34 -23.13
N LYS A 383 -1.58 -18.59 -23.55
CA LYS A 383 -1.90 -19.71 -22.67
C LYS A 383 -0.84 -19.91 -21.59
N GLU A 384 0.42 -20.09 -21.98
CA GLU A 384 1.54 -20.32 -21.04
C GLU A 384 1.73 -19.12 -20.10
N THR A 385 1.46 -17.92 -20.61
CA THR A 385 1.55 -16.68 -19.84
C THR A 385 0.45 -16.61 -18.78
N LEU A 386 -0.79 -16.96 -19.11
CA LEU A 386 -1.93 -17.02 -18.17
C LEU A 386 -1.74 -18.12 -17.12
N GLU A 387 -1.30 -19.31 -17.53
CA GLU A 387 -0.96 -20.38 -16.58
C GLU A 387 0.15 -19.96 -15.62
N SER A 388 1.17 -19.26 -16.14
CA SER A 388 2.26 -18.72 -15.33
C SER A 388 1.78 -17.63 -14.36
N LEU A 389 0.80 -16.81 -14.75
CA LEU A 389 0.16 -15.83 -13.89
C LEU A 389 -0.54 -16.51 -12.70
N VAL A 390 -1.36 -17.53 -12.96
CA VAL A 390 -2.06 -18.27 -11.90
C VAL A 390 -1.06 -18.92 -10.94
N LYS A 391 -0.01 -19.56 -11.47
CA LYS A 391 1.07 -20.14 -10.65
C LYS A 391 1.79 -19.09 -9.80
N ALA A 392 2.04 -17.90 -10.34
CA ALA A 392 2.64 -16.80 -9.59
C ALA A 392 1.73 -16.33 -8.45
N ILE A 393 0.43 -16.16 -8.70
CA ILE A 393 -0.56 -15.78 -7.68
C ILE A 393 -0.66 -16.83 -6.57
N LEU A 394 -0.71 -18.12 -6.92
CA LEU A 394 -0.77 -19.21 -5.93
C LEU A 394 0.48 -19.29 -5.03
N LYS A 395 1.64 -18.86 -5.56
CA LYS A 395 2.89 -18.80 -4.80
C LYS A 395 3.02 -17.55 -3.93
N ASP A 396 2.35 -16.46 -4.31
CA ASP A 396 2.40 -15.17 -3.62
C ASP A 396 1.54 -15.20 -2.35
N LYS A 397 2.22 -15.08 -1.19
CA LYS A 397 1.60 -15.05 0.15
C LYS A 397 1.43 -13.63 0.69
N SER A 398 1.62 -12.61 -0.14
CA SER A 398 1.44 -11.22 0.26
C SER A 398 -0.04 -10.84 0.36
N HIS A 399 -0.30 -9.64 0.88
CA HIS A 399 -1.66 -9.08 0.97
C HIS A 399 -2.33 -8.88 -0.41
N ILE A 400 -1.55 -8.88 -1.51
CA ILE A 400 -2.05 -8.70 -2.88
C ILE A 400 -3.06 -9.80 -3.25
N THR A 401 -2.77 -11.04 -2.86
CA THR A 401 -3.54 -12.24 -3.21
C THR A 401 -4.58 -12.62 -2.16
N LEU A 402 -4.67 -11.89 -1.04
CA LEU A 402 -5.60 -12.19 0.06
C LEU A 402 -7.06 -12.40 -0.40
N ARG A 403 -7.54 -11.56 -1.33
CA ARG A 403 -8.90 -11.67 -1.88
C ARG A 403 -9.08 -12.91 -2.76
N ILE A 404 -8.04 -13.35 -3.46
CA ILE A 404 -8.05 -14.63 -4.20
C ILE A 404 -8.17 -15.77 -3.20
N SER A 405 -7.33 -15.80 -2.16
CA SER A 405 -7.39 -16.86 -1.13
C SER A 405 -8.75 -16.90 -0.42
N GLN A 406 -9.34 -15.75 -0.10
CA GLN A 406 -10.69 -15.67 0.47
C GLN A 406 -11.74 -16.27 -0.47
N THR A 407 -11.63 -16.00 -1.78
CA THR A 407 -12.56 -16.50 -2.80
C THR A 407 -12.41 -18.00 -3.00
N LEU A 408 -11.18 -18.52 -3.08
CA LEU A 408 -10.91 -19.96 -3.17
C LEU A 408 -11.45 -20.71 -1.96
N ASN A 409 -11.24 -20.17 -0.74
CA ASN A 409 -11.81 -20.74 0.47
C ASN A 409 -13.34 -20.73 0.44
N PHE A 410 -13.96 -19.63 -0.03
CA PHE A 410 -15.40 -19.55 -0.19
C PHE A 410 -15.91 -20.64 -1.16
N ILE A 411 -15.32 -20.72 -2.36
CA ILE A 411 -15.67 -21.74 -3.36
C ILE A 411 -15.51 -23.14 -2.74
N GLU A 412 -14.36 -23.52 -2.18
CA GLU A 412 -14.15 -24.86 -1.60
C GLU A 412 -15.21 -25.26 -0.56
N LYS A 413 -15.72 -24.30 0.23
CA LYS A 413 -16.73 -24.59 1.27
C LYS A 413 -18.16 -24.62 0.74
N TYR A 414 -18.46 -23.81 -0.27
CA TYR A 414 -19.83 -23.60 -0.74
C TYR A 414 -20.14 -24.28 -2.10
N ASP A 415 -19.12 -24.66 -2.87
CA ASP A 415 -19.21 -25.34 -4.18
C ASP A 415 -19.24 -26.88 -4.08
N LEU A 416 -18.59 -27.46 -3.06
CA LEU A 416 -18.43 -28.91 -2.92
C LEU A 416 -19.62 -29.58 -2.20
N GLN A 417 -20.71 -29.84 -2.91
CA GLN A 417 -21.75 -30.87 -2.62
C GLN A 417 -22.35 -30.97 -1.19
N LYS A 418 -22.13 -30.00 -0.29
CA LYS A 418 -22.48 -30.13 1.13
C LYS A 418 -23.62 -29.24 1.64
N LEU A 419 -24.28 -28.49 0.78
CA LEU A 419 -25.39 -27.62 1.21
C LEU A 419 -26.70 -28.03 0.55
N LYS A 420 -27.19 -29.22 0.91
CA LYS A 420 -28.61 -29.55 0.75
C LYS A 420 -29.51 -28.75 1.71
N GLU A 421 -28.94 -28.01 2.66
CA GLU A 421 -29.66 -27.34 3.75
C GLU A 421 -29.90 -25.84 3.57
N PHE A 422 -29.21 -25.15 2.64
CA PHE A 422 -29.46 -23.73 2.36
C PHE A 422 -30.34 -23.56 1.12
N LYS A 423 -31.61 -23.93 1.27
CA LYS A 423 -32.67 -23.71 0.25
C LYS A 423 -33.34 -22.33 0.36
N ASN A 424 -32.67 -21.34 0.93
CA ASN A 424 -33.19 -19.98 0.94
C ASN A 424 -32.70 -19.22 -0.29
N LYS A 425 -33.62 -18.50 -0.94
CA LYS A 425 -33.34 -17.61 -2.09
C LYS A 425 -32.39 -16.46 -1.72
N GLU A 426 -32.24 -16.17 -0.44
CA GLU A 426 -31.26 -15.22 0.09
C GLU A 426 -30.09 -16.02 0.67
N PHE A 427 -28.95 -16.01 -0.04
CA PHE A 427 -27.72 -16.63 0.45
C PHE A 427 -27.09 -15.72 1.52
N ASP A 428 -27.59 -15.90 2.75
CA ASP A 428 -27.14 -15.18 3.93
C ASP A 428 -26.55 -16.17 4.95
N PHE A 429 -25.43 -15.81 5.56
CA PHE A 429 -24.78 -16.63 6.58
C PHE A 429 -24.11 -15.79 7.66
N THR A 430 -23.99 -16.34 8.87
CA THR A 430 -23.27 -15.70 9.97
C THR A 430 -21.80 -16.09 9.97
N TYR A 431 -20.94 -15.24 10.55
CA TYR A 431 -19.53 -15.58 10.78
C TYR A 431 -19.37 -16.89 11.56
N GLU A 432 -20.17 -17.10 12.60
CA GLU A 432 -20.18 -18.34 13.38
C GLU A 432 -20.48 -19.56 12.52
N ASN A 433 -21.49 -19.47 11.63
CA ASN A 433 -21.82 -20.53 10.68
C ASN A 433 -20.64 -20.80 9.75
N TYR A 434 -20.04 -19.77 9.17
CA TYR A 434 -18.90 -19.91 8.27
C TYR A 434 -17.67 -20.53 8.96
N ILE A 435 -17.28 -20.04 10.14
CA ILE A 435 -16.14 -20.57 10.90
C ILE A 435 -16.38 -22.01 11.36
N SER A 436 -17.62 -22.39 11.67
CA SER A 436 -17.94 -23.78 12.03
C SER A 436 -17.56 -24.78 10.93
N THR A 437 -17.65 -24.38 9.65
CA THR A 437 -17.24 -25.21 8.49
C THR A 437 -15.74 -25.51 8.48
N PHE A 438 -14.91 -24.67 9.12
CA PHE A 438 -13.48 -24.91 9.26
C PHE A 438 -13.16 -25.83 10.45
N LYS A 439 -13.96 -25.77 11.53
CA LYS A 439 -13.72 -26.57 12.75
C LYS A 439 -13.93 -28.08 12.54
N SER A 440 -14.73 -28.48 11.54
CA SER A 440 -14.96 -29.91 11.22
C SER A 440 -13.79 -30.60 10.49
N LYS A 441 -12.79 -29.84 10.01
CA LYS A 441 -11.52 -30.39 9.48
C LYS A 441 -10.38 -29.99 10.44
N LYS A 442 -9.85 -30.93 11.23
CA LYS A 442 -8.74 -30.70 12.18
C LYS A 442 -7.57 -29.95 11.54
N ASN A 443 -7.01 -29.01 12.32
CA ASN A 443 -5.76 -28.25 12.14
C ASN A 443 -5.76 -27.13 11.08
N ILE A 444 -6.22 -25.95 11.47
CA ILE A 444 -5.74 -24.68 10.88
C ILE A 444 -4.91 -23.97 11.94
N LYS A 445 -3.59 -23.98 11.74
CA LYS A 445 -2.71 -22.97 12.35
C LYS A 445 -3.16 -21.61 11.80
N ARG A 446 -3.39 -20.68 12.72
CA ARG A 446 -3.71 -19.26 12.49
C ARG A 446 -2.96 -18.72 11.25
N ALA A 447 -3.74 -18.23 10.29
CA ALA A 447 -3.30 -17.26 9.29
C ALA A 447 -4.29 -16.09 9.36
N ILE A 448 -3.97 -15.15 10.25
CA ILE A 448 -4.33 -13.74 10.10
C ILE A 448 -3.12 -13.10 9.43
#